data_AF-A0A8J5LZ45-F1
#
_entry.id   AF-A0A8J5LZ45-F1
#
_cell.length_a   1.000
_cell.length_b   1.000
_cell.length_c   1.000
_cell.angle_alpha   90.00
_cell.angle_beta   90.00
_cell.angle_gamma   90.00
#
_symmetry.space_group_name_H-M   'P 1'
#
loop_
_entity.id
_entity.type
_entity.pdbx_description
1 polymer ?
#
loop_
_entity_poly.entity_id
_entity_poly.type
_entity_poly.pdbx_seq_one_letter_code
_entity_poly.pdbx_strand_id
1 'polypeptide(L)'
;MSSRLDPQTPHKYAEYLLDALDGTNKELVTFDYAAHSVVWTTPYTDSKGIIRYCGMELLVLYMNVSNNGDLQRLDRSCIAEMPTFNLSVPIDYAQDLFGTDEPYNGEYNR
;
A
#
# COMPACT_ATOMS: atom_id res chain seq x y z
N MET A 1 1.19 1.61 10.28
CA MET A 1 0.87 1.00 8.97
C MET A 1 2.15 0.49 8.35
N SER A 2 2.12 -0.64 7.63
CA SER A 2 3.31 -1.24 7.00
C SER A 2 2.92 -2.09 5.79
N SER A 3 3.88 -2.40 4.90
CA SER A 3 3.69 -3.42 3.87
C SER A 3 4.64 -4.60 4.00
N ARG A 4 4.16 -5.79 3.59
CA ARG A 4 4.95 -7.01 3.48
C ARG A 4 5.93 -7.00 2.29
N LEU A 5 5.71 -6.13 1.29
CA LEU A 5 6.60 -5.95 0.15
C LEU A 5 7.52 -4.73 0.26
N ASP A 6 7.69 -4.16 1.45
CA ASP A 6 8.62 -3.04 1.66
C ASP A 6 10.06 -3.55 1.87
N PRO A 7 10.98 -3.37 0.90
CA PRO A 7 12.36 -3.82 1.05
C PRO A 7 13.21 -2.86 1.88
N GLN A 8 12.79 -1.60 2.05
CA GLN A 8 13.56 -0.57 2.75
C GLN A 8 13.31 -0.62 4.26
N THR A 9 12.05 -0.80 4.65
CA THR A 9 11.64 -0.99 6.05
C THR A 9 10.82 -2.28 6.19
N PRO A 10 11.48 -3.46 6.29
CA PRO A 10 10.81 -4.76 6.36
C PRO A 10 9.75 -4.84 7.46
N HIS A 11 8.63 -5.50 7.13
CA HIS A 11 7.42 -5.58 7.98
C HIS A 11 7.67 -5.93 9.45
N LYS A 12 8.59 -6.86 9.73
CA LYS A 12 8.96 -7.26 11.10
C LYS A 12 9.34 -6.09 12.02
N TYR A 13 9.92 -5.02 11.47
CA TYR A 13 10.31 -3.86 12.27
C TYR A 13 9.11 -2.99 12.62
N ALA A 14 8.03 -3.03 11.85
CA ALA A 14 6.77 -2.40 12.21
C ALA A 14 6.06 -3.16 13.33
N GLU A 15 6.16 -4.50 13.36
CA GLU A 15 5.68 -5.31 14.49
C GLU A 15 6.46 -4.96 15.77
N TYR A 16 7.79 -4.93 15.70
CA TYR A 16 8.63 -4.54 16.85
C TYR A 16 8.34 -3.11 17.32
N LEU A 17 8.11 -2.18 16.38
CA LEU A 17 7.74 -0.81 16.72
C LEU A 17 6.37 -0.76 17.41
N LEU A 18 5.38 -1.51 16.93
CA LEU A 18 4.06 -1.59 17.57
C LEU A 18 4.19 -2.10 19.02
N ASP A 19 4.96 -3.16 19.24
CA ASP A 19 5.15 -3.75 20.57
C ASP A 19 5.86 -2.80 21.54
N ALA A 20 6.78 -1.97 21.03
CA ALA A 20 7.55 -1.03 21.82
C ALA A 20 6.81 0.28 22.16
N LEU A 21 5.75 0.62 21.41
CA LEU A 21 4.95 1.82 21.70
C LEU A 21 4.10 1.59 22.95
N ASP A 22 3.83 2.65 23.71
CA ASP A 22 2.89 2.61 24.84
C ASP A 22 1.43 2.84 24.41
N GLY A 23 0.47 2.50 25.27
CA GLY A 23 -0.96 2.73 25.05
C GLY A 23 -1.71 1.59 24.34
N THR A 24 -3.03 1.57 24.44
CA THR A 24 -3.88 0.50 23.88
C THR A 24 -4.57 0.90 22.58
N ASN A 25 -4.60 2.19 22.26
CA ASN A 25 -5.28 2.72 21.10
C ASN A 25 -4.34 2.82 19.90
N LYS A 26 -3.74 1.69 19.54
CA LYS A 26 -2.83 1.55 18.40
C LYS A 26 -3.04 0.20 17.73
N GLU A 27 -2.88 0.18 16.42
CA GLU A 27 -2.91 -1.06 15.62
C GLU A 27 -1.94 -0.98 14.46
N LEU A 28 -1.52 -2.15 13.97
CA LEU A 28 -0.72 -2.26 12.76
C LEU A 28 -1.63 -2.66 11.59
N VAL A 29 -2.11 -1.67 10.83
CA VAL A 29 -2.71 -1.93 9.51
C VAL A 29 -1.61 -2.40 8.56
N THR A 30 -1.80 -3.59 7.99
CA THR A 30 -0.84 -4.27 7.14
C THR A 30 -1.36 -4.38 5.72
N PHE A 31 -0.56 -3.93 4.76
CA PHE A 31 -0.83 -4.08 3.33
C PHE A 31 0.01 -5.22 2.78
N ASP A 32 -0.61 -6.24 2.20
CA ASP A 32 0.13 -7.38 1.66
C ASP A 32 1.00 -6.99 0.47
N TYR A 33 0.51 -6.08 -0.38
CA TYR A 33 1.12 -5.76 -1.66
C TYR A 33 1.22 -4.26 -1.91
N ALA A 34 1.99 -3.55 -1.09
CA ALA A 34 2.29 -2.13 -1.27
C ALA A 34 3.80 -1.86 -1.21
N ALA A 35 4.22 -0.75 -1.80
CA ALA A 35 5.63 -0.35 -1.74
C ALA A 35 5.97 0.34 -0.40
N HIS A 36 7.21 0.80 -0.26
CA HIS A 36 7.61 1.68 0.83
C HIS A 36 6.69 2.92 0.91
N SER A 37 6.52 3.48 2.11
CA SER A 37 5.65 4.64 2.37
C SER A 37 4.17 4.41 2.03
N VAL A 38 3.57 3.38 2.65
CA VAL A 38 2.17 2.95 2.42
C VAL A 38 1.09 4.02 2.59
N VAL A 39 1.40 5.18 3.17
CA VAL A 39 0.49 6.34 3.18
C VAL A 39 0.16 6.79 1.75
N TRP A 40 1.13 6.74 0.84
CA TRP A 40 1.03 7.24 -0.54
C TRP A 40 1.16 6.16 -1.61
N THR A 41 1.54 4.93 -1.25
CA THR A 41 1.78 3.84 -2.21
C THR A 41 0.72 2.75 -2.16
N THR A 42 -0.49 3.11 -1.73
CA THR A 42 -1.68 2.24 -1.71
C THR A 42 -2.80 2.84 -2.58
N PRO A 43 -2.57 3.01 -3.90
CA PRO A 43 -3.56 3.60 -4.77
C PRO A 43 -4.76 2.66 -4.96
N TYR A 44 -5.95 3.23 -5.09
CA TYR A 44 -7.14 2.55 -5.58
C TYR A 44 -8.03 3.55 -6.33
N THR A 45 -8.91 3.05 -7.18
CA THR A 45 -9.88 3.89 -7.91
C THR A 45 -11.22 3.78 -7.23
N ASP A 46 -11.77 4.90 -6.74
CA ASP A 46 -13.08 4.89 -6.10
C ASP A 46 -14.22 4.72 -7.11
N SER A 47 -15.45 4.59 -6.62
CA SER A 47 -16.66 4.43 -7.45
C SER A 47 -16.95 5.62 -8.39
N LYS A 48 -16.24 6.74 -8.23
CA LYS A 48 -16.34 7.93 -9.08
C LYS A 48 -15.19 8.02 -10.10
N GLY A 49 -14.30 7.02 -10.14
CA GLY A 49 -13.14 7.00 -11.03
C GLY A 49 -11.96 7.85 -10.55
N ILE A 50 -11.96 8.29 -9.28
CA ILE A 50 -10.89 9.11 -8.72
C ILE A 50 -9.82 8.22 -8.09
N ILE A 51 -8.56 8.45 -8.44
CA ILE A 51 -7.43 7.78 -7.78
C ILE A 51 -7.26 8.34 -6.37
N ARG A 52 -7.33 7.45 -5.39
CA ARG A 52 -7.25 7.76 -3.97
C ARG A 52 -6.19 6.85 -3.32
N TYR A 53 -5.75 7.18 -2.11
CA TYR A 53 -4.72 6.44 -1.41
C TYR A 53 -5.26 5.91 -0.09
N CYS A 54 -5.46 4.59 0.01
CA CYS A 54 -6.09 3.95 1.17
C CYS A 54 -5.35 4.26 2.48
N GLY A 55 -4.01 4.20 2.50
CA GLY A 55 -3.21 4.56 3.67
C GLY A 55 -3.42 6.01 4.13
N MET A 56 -3.54 6.96 3.20
CA MET A 56 -3.84 8.36 3.53
C MET A 56 -5.26 8.52 4.08
N GLU A 57 -6.25 7.83 3.50
CA GLU A 57 -7.63 7.87 4.01
C GLU A 57 -7.74 7.32 5.41
N LEU A 58 -7.10 6.18 5.70
CA LEU A 58 -7.06 5.61 7.05
C LEU A 58 -6.43 6.58 8.05
N LEU A 59 -5.33 7.23 7.68
CA LEU A 59 -4.68 8.22 8.54
C LEU A 59 -5.60 9.41 8.82
N VAL A 60 -6.23 9.97 7.79
CA VAL A 60 -7.18 11.08 7.94
C VAL A 60 -8.39 10.67 8.77
N LEU A 61 -8.95 9.48 8.55
CA LEU A 61 -10.06 8.96 9.32
C LEU A 61 -9.68 8.78 10.79
N TYR A 62 -8.52 8.23 11.10
CA TYR A 62 -8.04 8.09 12.47
C TYR A 62 -7.87 9.45 13.17
N MET A 63 -7.31 10.44 12.46
CA MET A 63 -7.06 11.78 12.99
C MET A 63 -8.28 12.70 13.00
N ASN A 64 -9.35 12.36 12.28
CA ASN A 64 -10.54 13.20 12.20
C ASN A 64 -11.14 13.41 13.60
N VAL A 65 -11.50 14.66 13.93
CA VAL A 65 -12.07 15.07 15.23
C VAL A 65 -13.28 14.22 15.62
N SER A 66 -14.09 13.80 14.65
CA SER A 66 -15.26 12.95 14.91
C SER A 66 -14.90 11.50 15.31
N ASN A 67 -13.74 11.02 14.87
CA ASN A 67 -13.22 9.71 15.26
C ASN A 67 -12.34 9.81 16.52
N ASN A 68 -11.64 10.92 16.74
CA ASN A 68 -10.82 11.17 17.94
C ASN A 68 -9.85 10.01 18.25
N GLY A 69 -9.26 9.42 17.20
CA GLY A 69 -8.39 8.26 17.31
C GLY A 69 -9.11 6.93 17.59
N ASP A 70 -10.44 6.84 17.57
CA ASP A 70 -11.16 5.60 17.85
C ASP A 70 -10.95 4.56 16.72
N LEU A 71 -10.14 3.53 17.00
CA LEU A 71 -9.85 2.43 16.08
C LEU A 71 -11.08 1.62 15.67
N GLN A 72 -12.15 1.61 16.49
CA GLN A 72 -13.39 0.90 16.15
C GLN A 72 -14.17 1.62 15.05
N ARG A 73 -13.93 2.93 14.87
CA ARG A 73 -14.57 3.75 13.83
C ARG A 73 -13.75 3.85 12.54
N LEU A 74 -12.59 3.18 12.49
CA LEU A 74 -11.75 3.21 11.31
C LEU A 74 -12.37 2.31 10.23
N ASP A 75 -12.93 2.93 9.19
CA ASP A 75 -13.39 2.19 8.00
C ASP A 75 -12.18 1.75 7.18
N ARG A 76 -12.07 0.43 6.97
CA ARG A 76 -10.96 -0.23 6.26
C ARG A 76 -11.38 -0.80 4.91
N SER A 77 -12.57 -0.47 4.43
CA SER A 77 -13.12 -0.95 3.16
C SER A 77 -12.21 -0.65 1.96
N CYS A 78 -11.46 0.45 1.97
CA CYS A 78 -10.51 0.79 0.90
C CYS A 78 -9.42 -0.26 0.66
N ILE A 79 -9.11 -1.11 1.64
CA ILE A 79 -8.12 -2.19 1.47
C ILE A 79 -8.62 -3.22 0.46
N ALA A 80 -9.92 -3.51 0.45
CA ALA A 80 -10.53 -4.46 -0.48
C ALA A 80 -10.65 -3.91 -1.91
N GLU A 81 -10.66 -2.58 -2.06
CA GLU A 81 -10.71 -1.88 -3.35
C GLU A 81 -9.33 -1.73 -4.00
N MET A 82 -8.25 -2.03 -3.26
CA MET A 82 -6.90 -1.98 -3.81
C MET A 82 -6.73 -3.00 -4.95
N PRO A 83 -5.96 -2.66 -6.00
CA PRO A 83 -5.71 -3.56 -7.09
C PRO A 83 -5.01 -4.84 -6.59
N THR A 84 -5.39 -5.98 -7.17
CA THR A 84 -4.70 -7.24 -6.92
C THR A 84 -3.24 -7.14 -7.39
N PHE A 85 -2.33 -7.73 -6.62
CA PHE A 85 -0.94 -7.81 -7.03
C PHE A 85 -0.80 -8.57 -8.34
N ASN A 86 -0.19 -7.91 -9.32
CA ASN A 86 0.07 -8.48 -10.63
C ASN A 86 1.48 -8.08 -11.07
N LEU A 87 2.28 -9.08 -11.43
CA LEU A 87 3.60 -8.91 -12.03
C LEU A 87 3.52 -8.91 -13.56
N SER A 88 2.36 -8.68 -14.16
CA SER A 88 2.27 -8.45 -15.61
C SER A 88 2.63 -7.01 -15.88
N VAL A 89 3.68 -6.78 -16.66
CA VAL A 89 4.07 -5.45 -17.12
C VAL A 89 3.38 -5.20 -18.47
N PRO A 90 2.64 -4.08 -18.64
CA PRO A 90 2.15 -3.66 -19.95
C PRO A 90 3.27 -3.62 -21.01
N ILE A 91 2.97 -4.03 -22.24
CA ILE A 91 3.98 -4.22 -23.29
C ILE A 91 4.73 -2.93 -23.64
N ASP A 92 4.05 -1.80 -23.59
CA ASP A 92 4.63 -0.46 -23.77
C ASP A 92 5.69 -0.17 -22.70
N TYR A 93 5.40 -0.44 -21.42
CA TYR A 93 6.41 -0.32 -20.36
C TYR A 93 7.52 -1.36 -20.48
N ALA A 94 7.22 -2.58 -20.91
CA ALA A 94 8.23 -3.61 -21.13
C ALA A 94 9.26 -3.15 -22.18
N GLN A 95 8.78 -2.63 -23.29
CA GLN A 95 9.60 -2.11 -24.39
C GLN A 95 10.34 -0.82 -24.00
N ASP A 96 9.66 0.15 -23.40
CA ASP A 96 10.25 1.45 -23.09
C ASP A 96 11.31 1.39 -21.97
N LEU A 97 11.09 0.55 -20.95
CA LEU A 97 11.97 0.48 -19.78
C LEU A 97 13.01 -0.64 -19.87
N PHE A 98 12.66 -1.77 -20.47
CA PHE A 98 13.51 -2.96 -20.51
C PHE A 98 13.98 -3.30 -21.92
N GLY A 99 13.42 -2.67 -22.97
CA GLY A 99 13.79 -2.94 -24.35
C GLY A 99 13.48 -4.37 -24.78
N THR A 100 12.45 -5.00 -24.20
CA THR A 100 12.08 -6.38 -24.49
C THR A 100 10.58 -6.55 -24.37
N ASP A 101 10.04 -7.57 -25.04
CA ASP A 101 8.63 -7.97 -24.88
C ASP A 101 8.43 -8.89 -23.66
N GLU A 102 9.52 -9.40 -23.09
CA GLU A 102 9.54 -10.40 -22.02
C GLU A 102 10.33 -9.87 -20.80
N PRO A 103 9.74 -9.02 -19.94
CA PRO A 103 10.48 -8.23 -18.94
C PRO A 103 11.17 -9.04 -17.83
N TYR A 104 10.81 -10.32 -17.65
CA TYR A 104 11.40 -11.18 -16.62
C TYR A 104 12.44 -12.17 -17.15
N ASN A 105 12.31 -12.63 -18.41
CA ASN A 105 13.12 -13.71 -18.98
C ASN A 105 13.60 -13.43 -20.41
N GLY A 106 13.27 -12.26 -20.96
CA GLY A 106 13.56 -11.87 -22.33
C GLY A 106 14.95 -11.32 -22.55
N GLU A 107 15.38 -11.36 -23.80
CA GLU A 107 16.56 -10.64 -24.26
C GLU A 107 16.18 -9.26 -24.78
N TYR A 108 17.14 -8.35 -24.81
CA TYR A 108 16.97 -7.02 -25.40
C TYR A 108 16.68 -7.13 -26.90
N ASN A 109 15.53 -6.58 -27.31
CA ASN A 109 15.10 -6.47 -28.69
C ASN A 109 15.96 -5.40 -29.38
N ARG A 110 16.96 -5.85 -30.14
CA ARG A 110 17.82 -4.99 -30.97
C ARG A 110 17.10 -4.41 -32.18
#